data_AF-A0A1H0LDG5-F1
#
_entry.id   AF-A0A1H0LDG5-F1
#
_cell.length_a   1.000
_cell.length_b   1.000
_cell.length_c   1.000
_cell.angle_alpha   90.00
_cell.angle_beta   90.00
_cell.angle_gamma   90.00
#
_symmetry.space_group_name_H-M   'P 1'
#
loop_
_entity.id
_entity.type
_entity.pdbx_description
1 polymer ?
#
loop_
_entity_poly.entity_id
_entity_poly.type
_entity_poly.pdbx_seq_one_letter_code
_entity_poly.pdbx_strand_id
1 'polypeptide(L)' 'MAKRRYVARGVPGGYRVWDTKVRRWWGDHYELCPDDLLAELNGAADPARITALLKRYRALRR' A
#
# COMPACT_ATOMS: atom_id res chain seq x y z
N MET A 1 -5.68 19.84 5.83
CA MET A 1 -5.20 18.44 5.93
C MET A 1 -4.28 18.15 4.76
N ALA A 2 -3.03 17.75 5.01
CA ALA A 2 -2.13 17.34 3.94
C ALA A 2 -2.72 16.12 3.21
N LYS A 3 -2.83 16.19 1.88
CA LYS A 3 -3.39 15.11 1.07
C LYS A 3 -2.45 13.91 1.14
N ARG A 4 -2.94 12.75 1.63
CA ARG A 4 -2.16 11.50 1.68
C ARG A 4 -1.62 11.18 0.28
N ARG A 5 -0.32 10.88 0.20
CA ARG A 5 0.35 10.57 -1.07
C ARG A 5 -0.06 9.19 -1.58
N TYR A 6 -0.09 8.21 -0.70
CA TYR A 6 -0.49 6.85 -1.03
C TYR A 6 -1.90 6.61 -0.51
N VAL A 7 -2.78 6.06 -1.35
CA VAL A 7 -4.17 5.75 -0.99
C VAL A 7 -4.55 4.36 -1.50
N ALA A 8 -5.20 3.54 -0.67
CA ALA A 8 -5.79 2.29 -1.13
C ALA A 8 -7.03 2.60 -1.95
N ARG A 9 -7.17 1.89 -3.08
CA ARG A 9 -8.37 1.91 -3.89
C ARG A 9 -8.84 0.48 -4.08
N GLY A 10 -10.11 0.24 -3.78
CA GLY A 10 -10.77 -1.03 -4.12
C GLY A 10 -10.79 -1.19 -5.63
N VAL A 11 -10.37 -2.36 -6.10
CA VAL A 11 -10.37 -2.79 -7.50
C VAL A 11 -10.99 -4.19 -7.57
N PRO A 12 -11.48 -4.64 -8.74
CA PRO A 12 -11.93 -6.02 -8.87
C PRO A 12 -10.85 -7.00 -8.41
N GLY A 13 -11.19 -7.85 -7.43
CA GLY A 13 -10.28 -8.83 -6.83
C GLY A 13 -9.47 -8.32 -5.62
N GLY A 14 -9.66 -7.08 -5.13
CA GLY A 14 -9.04 -6.61 -3.89
C GLY A 14 -8.71 -5.13 -3.88
N TYR A 15 -7.48 -4.78 -3.53
CA TYR A 15 -7.01 -3.41 -3.32
C TYR A 15 -5.69 -3.16 -4.03
N ARG A 16 -5.54 -1.94 -4.57
CA ARG A 16 -4.26 -1.43 -5.08
C ARG A 16 -3.94 -0.08 -4.45
N VAL A 17 -2.65 0.19 -4.31
CA VAL A 17 -2.18 1.48 -3.79
C VAL A 17 -1.98 2.46 -4.94
N TRP A 18 -2.61 3.62 -4.85
CA TRP A 18 -2.45 4.73 -5.80
C TRP A 18 -1.49 5.77 -5.21
N ASP A 19 -0.42 6.09 -5.93
CA ASP A 19 0.45 7.23 -5.60
C ASP A 19 -0.11 8.48 -6.30
N THR A 20 -0.65 9.40 -5.53
CA THR A 20 -1.24 10.65 -6.03
C THR A 20 -0.18 11.62 -6.56
N LYS A 21 1.09 11.51 -6.15
CA LYS A 21 2.17 12.40 -6.58
C LYS A 21 2.56 12.10 -8.02
N VAL A 22 2.76 10.83 -8.34
CA VAL A 22 3.15 10.39 -9.70
C VAL A 22 1.96 9.94 -10.54
N ARG A 23 0.76 9.88 -9.95
CA ARG A 23 -0.51 9.45 -10.58
C ARG A 23 -0.40 8.06 -11.22
N ARG A 24 0.18 7.12 -10.48
CA ARG A 24 0.37 5.73 -10.91
C ARG A 24 0.04 4.77 -9.79
N TRP A 25 -0.26 3.53 -10.17
CA TRP A 25 -0.34 2.43 -9.22
C TRP A 25 1.05 2.12 -8.65
N TRP A 26 1.12 1.96 -7.34
CA TRP A 26 2.30 1.60 -6.59
C TRP A 26 2.14 0.20 -6.01
N GLY A 27 3.20 -0.61 -6.07
CA GLY A 27 3.22 -1.95 -5.53
C GLY A 27 2.34 -2.96 -6.27
N ASP A 28 2.02 -4.05 -5.56
CA ASP A 28 1.29 -5.20 -6.06
C ASP A 28 -0.24 -5.06 -5.84
N HIS A 29 -0.99 -6.08 -6.26
CA HIS A 29 -2.40 -6.24 -5.92
C HIS A 29 -2.52 -7.02 -4.60
N TYR A 30 -3.33 -6.48 -3.69
CA TYR A 30 -3.53 -6.97 -2.33
C TYR A 30 -4.96 -7.48 -2.18
N GLU A 31 -5.16 -8.67 -1.64
CA GLU A 31 -6.52 -9.19 -1.37
C GLU A 31 -7.21 -8.45 -0.21
N LEU A 32 -6.42 -8.09 0.80
CA LEU A 32 -6.87 -7.33 1.97
C LEU A 32 -6.43 -5.86 1.87
N CYS A 33 -7.19 -4.97 2.51
CA CYS A 33 -6.87 -3.53 2.53
C CYS A 33 -5.50 -3.30 3.20
N PRO A 34 -4.52 -2.69 2.49
CA PRO A 34 -3.15 -2.57 2.99
C PRO A 34 -2.98 -1.33 3.89
N ASP A 35 -3.80 -1.18 4.93
CA ASP A 35 -3.83 0.01 5.78
C ASP A 35 -2.52 0.26 6.54
N ASP A 36 -1.91 -0.79 7.09
CA ASP A 36 -0.62 -0.72 7.79
C ASP A 36 0.50 -0.24 6.83
N LEU A 37 0.46 -0.70 5.58
CA LEU A 37 1.41 -0.29 4.55
C LEU A 37 1.20 1.17 4.13
N LEU A 38 -0.06 1.61 4.01
CA LEU A 38 -0.38 3.00 3.75
C LEU A 38 0.07 3.92 4.89
N ALA A 39 -0.10 3.49 6.14
CA ALA A 39 0.33 4.24 7.31
C ALA A 39 1.85 4.43 7.30
N GLU A 40 2.61 3.38 7.01
CA GLU A 40 4.07 3.46 6.90
C GLU A 40 4.50 4.32 5.71
N LEU A 41 3.91 4.12 4.52
CA LEU A 41 4.25 4.87 3.30
C LEU A 41 3.94 6.37 3.39
N ASN A 42 2.89 6.75 4.11
CA ASN A 42 2.54 8.15 4.34
C ASN A 42 3.17 8.73 5.62
N GLY A 43 3.82 7.89 6.43
CA GLY A 43 4.45 8.24 7.70
C GLY A 43 5.97 8.32 7.57
N ALA A 44 6.68 7.47 8.32
CA ALA A 44 8.14 7.44 8.36
C ALA A 44 8.79 6.88 7.08
N ALA A 45 8.02 6.13 6.28
CA ALA A 45 8.48 5.45 5.08
C ALA A 45 9.73 4.57 5.33
N ASP A 46 9.77 3.86 6.47
CA ASP A 46 10.89 3.00 6.84
C ASP A 46 10.99 1.82 5.85
N PRO A 47 12.10 1.71 5.10
CA PRO A 47 12.26 0.65 4.10
C PRO A 47 12.26 -0.76 4.70
N ALA A 48 12.71 -0.94 5.95
CA ALA A 48 12.70 -2.25 6.61
C ALA A 48 11.26 -2.67 6.94
N ARG A 49 10.45 -1.76 7.49
CA ARG A 49 9.03 -2.01 7.79
C ARG A 49 8.21 -2.22 6.52
N ILE A 50 8.40 -1.39 5.50
CA ILE A 50 7.74 -1.57 4.19
C ILE A 50 8.04 -2.97 3.65
N THR A 51 9.31 -3.40 3.68
CA THR A 51 9.70 -4.73 3.20
C THR A 51 9.02 -5.85 4.01
N ALA A 52 8.94 -5.72 5.33
CA ALA A 52 8.26 -6.70 6.18
C ALA A 52 6.75 -6.78 5.87
N LEU A 53 6.09 -5.63 5.70
CA LEU A 53 4.67 -5.55 5.33
C LEU A 53 4.43 -6.17 3.95
N LEU A 54 5.27 -5.87 2.96
CA LEU A 54 5.17 -6.49 1.63
C LEU A 54 5.27 -8.02 1.69
N LYS A 55 6.19 -8.57 2.49
CA LYS A 55 6.30 -10.02 2.70
C LYS A 55 5.04 -10.61 3.35
N ARG A 56 4.50 -9.93 4.37
CA ARG A 56 3.26 -10.35 5.05
C ARG A 56 2.08 -10.39 4.07
N TYR A 57 1.89 -9.34 3.28
CA TYR A 57 0.79 -9.30 2.32
C TYR A 57 0.97 -10.31 1.17
N ARG A 58 2.21 -10.61 0.75
CA ARG A 58 2.47 -11.69 -0.21
C ARG A 58 2.15 -13.07 0.37
N ALA A 59 2.42 -13.29 1.65
CA ALA A 59 2.09 -14.55 2.32
C ALA A 59 0.57 -14.71 2.55
N LEU A 60 -0.14 -13.59 2.73
CA LEU A 60 -1.61 -13.56 2.79
C LEU A 60 -2.26 -13.81 1.42
N ARG A 61 -1.52 -13.56 0.33
CA ARG A 61 -1.97 -13.84 -1.02
C ARG A 61 -1.74 -15.30 -1.39
N ARG A 62 -2.61 -16.20 -0.92
CA ARG A 62 -2.44 -17.65 -1.07
C ARG A 62 -3.72 -18.38 -1.42
#